data_AF-A0A565BFZ9-F1
#
_entry.id   AF-A0A565BFZ9-F1
#
_cell.length_a   1.000
_cell.length_b   1.000
_cell.length_c   1.000
_cell.angle_alpha   90.00
_cell.angle_beta   90.00
_cell.angle_gamma   90.00
#
_symmetry.space_group_name_H-M   'P 1'
#
loop_
_entity.id
_entity.type
_entity.pdbx_description
1 polymer ?
#
loop_
_entity_poly.entity_id
_entity_poly.type
_entity_poly.pdbx_seq_one_letter_code
_entity_poly.pdbx_strand_id
1 'polypeptide(L)'
;MGVDLRQVVAGILTITMFVMLGQMLHRDYFDSLQEKVQGDAHDIEFKGSKVAVEDGLVRAIEGSNKGPWMDDSHELKPCWSLSQSDEVVTSKGYVTFSLTNGPEYHVSQITDAVMVAKHLGATLVLPDIRGSKPGDEMNFEDIYDVDKLVKTLENVVKVVKKLPSHVSLRDIAIVKVPSRVAEDYIKEHIDPIFKSKGNIRVTTYFPSVNLRKTSQGGETDPVSCLAMFGSLELQPGVNELVESMIQRLKAHSKKSGGRFVAIDLRVEILEKKNCHETGVVGSKTCYNAQEIALFLRKLGFGSDTTIYLTQPRWESSLNILKDIFPKTFTKEEIMPSDKKSKYLELENSEYENVIDFYISSRSDVFVPAIPGLFYANTVGKRIALGKPQVLVPAEISGSSGLPTDYISPYISKKNHLAYSCFC
;
A
#
# COMPACT_ATOMS: atom_id res chain seq x y z
N MET A 1 45.83 -52.05 -16.25
CA MET A 1 45.04 -50.88 -16.67
C MET A 1 45.94 -49.66 -16.61
N GLY A 2 46.56 -49.30 -17.73
CA GLY A 2 47.35 -48.06 -17.82
C GLY A 2 46.41 -46.92 -18.18
N VAL A 3 46.38 -45.87 -17.35
CA VAL A 3 45.64 -44.65 -17.68
C VAL A 3 46.37 -43.96 -18.83
N ASP A 4 45.66 -43.68 -19.92
CA ASP A 4 46.23 -42.99 -21.08
C ASP A 4 46.65 -41.57 -20.66
N LEU A 5 47.96 -41.33 -20.69
CA LEU A 5 48.58 -40.08 -20.28
C LEU A 5 48.01 -38.89 -21.07
N ARG A 6 47.52 -39.11 -22.29
CA ARG A 6 46.88 -38.06 -23.11
C ARG A 6 45.53 -37.63 -22.53
N GLN A 7 44.77 -38.54 -21.93
CA GLN A 7 43.48 -38.26 -21.31
C GLN A 7 43.65 -37.45 -20.02
N VAL A 8 44.71 -37.72 -19.25
CA VAL A 8 45.05 -36.97 -18.04
C VAL A 8 45.47 -35.54 -18.40
N VAL A 9 46.30 -35.37 -19.43
CA VAL A 9 46.73 -34.05 -19.90
C VAL A 9 45.55 -33.24 -20.44
N ALA A 10 44.62 -33.87 -21.17
CA ALA A 10 43.40 -33.22 -21.64
C ALA A 10 42.48 -32.77 -20.49
N GLY A 11 42.37 -33.57 -19.43
CA GLY A 11 41.62 -33.22 -18.22
C GLY A 11 42.23 -32.05 -17.45
N ILE A 12 43.56 -32.00 -17.34
CA ILE A 12 44.25 -30.87 -16.69
C ILE A 12 44.07 -29.58 -17.50
N LEU A 13 44.19 -29.65 -18.83
CA LEU A 13 44.01 -28.48 -19.71
C LEU A 13 42.59 -27.91 -19.63
N THR A 14 41.57 -28.76 -19.58
CA THR A 14 40.18 -28.32 -19.44
C THR A 14 39.92 -27.65 -18.08
N ILE A 15 40.43 -28.22 -16.98
CA ILE A 15 40.32 -27.59 -15.65
C ILE A 15 41.03 -26.24 -15.63
N THR A 16 42.23 -26.12 -16.21
CA THR A 16 42.94 -24.83 -16.28
C THR A 16 42.20 -23.80 -17.13
N MET A 17 41.53 -24.20 -18.21
CA MET A 17 40.68 -23.30 -18.99
C MET A 17 39.49 -22.79 -18.17
N PHE A 18 38.81 -23.64 -17.40
CA PHE A 18 37.70 -23.22 -16.53
C PHE A 18 38.15 -22.31 -15.39
N VAL A 19 39.32 -22.56 -14.82
CA VAL A 19 39.90 -21.68 -13.79
C VAL A 19 40.26 -20.32 -14.38
N MET A 20 40.86 -20.27 -15.57
CA MET A 20 41.14 -19.00 -16.25
C MET A 20 39.86 -18.26 -16.66
N LEU A 21 38.82 -18.97 -17.12
CA LEU A 21 37.51 -18.35 -17.42
C LEU A 21 36.85 -17.79 -16.16
N GLY A 22 36.95 -18.51 -15.04
CA GLY A 22 36.46 -18.07 -13.73
C GLY A 22 37.21 -16.84 -13.21
N GLN A 23 38.53 -16.77 -13.41
CA GLN A 23 39.33 -15.60 -13.05
C GLN A 23 39.05 -14.39 -13.97
N MET A 24 38.81 -14.60 -15.26
CA MET A 24 38.39 -13.53 -16.17
C MET A 24 37.00 -12.98 -15.81
N LEU A 25 36.03 -13.84 -15.52
CA LEU A 25 34.69 -13.42 -15.07
C LEU A 25 34.73 -12.70 -13.72
N HIS A 26 35.57 -13.16 -12.78
CA HIS A 26 35.75 -12.49 -11.49
C HIS A 26 36.38 -11.11 -11.66
N ARG A 27 37.36 -10.97 -12.56
CA ARG A 27 38.07 -9.72 -12.78
C ARG A 27 37.19 -8.70 -13.52
N ASP A 28 36.48 -9.10 -14.57
CA ASP A 28 35.60 -8.19 -15.33
C ASP A 28 34.36 -7.74 -14.53
N TYR A 29 33.86 -8.59 -13.62
CA TYR A 29 32.71 -8.25 -12.77
C TYR A 29 33.09 -7.43 -11.53
N PHE A 30 34.22 -7.72 -10.88
CA PHE A 30 34.62 -7.01 -9.65
C PHE A 30 35.50 -5.77 -9.89
N ASP A 31 36.40 -5.77 -10.88
CA ASP A 31 37.21 -4.57 -11.17
C ASP A 31 36.36 -3.46 -11.82
N SER A 32 35.33 -3.82 -12.59
CA SER A 32 34.40 -2.83 -13.16
C SER A 32 33.51 -2.15 -12.11
N LEU A 33 33.25 -2.82 -10.98
CA LEU A 33 32.60 -2.22 -9.81
C LEU A 33 33.54 -1.25 -9.10
N GLN A 34 34.84 -1.53 -9.10
CA GLN A 34 35.84 -0.68 -8.45
C GLN A 34 36.14 0.59 -9.27
N GLU A 35 36.17 0.51 -10.60
CA GLU A 35 36.32 1.69 -11.47
C GLU A 35 35.05 2.59 -11.50
N LYS A 36 33.84 2.03 -11.35
CA LYS A 36 32.60 2.84 -11.31
C LYS A 36 32.36 3.58 -9.99
N VAL A 37 33.06 3.19 -8.91
CA VAL A 37 32.96 3.84 -7.58
C VAL A 37 33.91 5.04 -7.48
N GLN A 38 34.84 5.21 -8.42
CA GLN A 38 35.81 6.30 -8.42
C GLN A 38 35.36 7.46 -9.33
N GLY A 39 34.27 8.12 -8.93
CA GLY A 39 33.75 9.33 -9.56
C GLY A 39 33.11 10.25 -8.52
N ASP A 40 33.86 11.28 -8.14
CA ASP A 40 33.54 12.43 -7.27
C ASP A 40 32.81 12.15 -5.95
N ALA A 41 33.63 11.97 -4.91
CA ALA A 41 33.27 12.23 -3.53
C ALA A 41 33.01 13.73 -3.33
N HIS A 42 31.75 14.12 -3.17
CA HIS A 42 31.41 15.30 -2.39
C HIS A 42 31.21 14.87 -0.93
N ASP A 43 32.14 15.32 -0.08
CA ASP A 43 32.18 15.06 1.35
C ASP A 43 30.89 15.52 2.06
N ILE A 44 30.15 14.58 2.64
CA ILE A 44 29.15 14.86 3.67
C ILE A 44 29.70 14.32 5.00
N GLU A 45 30.34 15.19 5.76
CA GLU A 45 30.92 14.89 7.07
C GLU A 45 29.82 14.77 8.14
N PHE A 46 29.45 13.55 8.52
CA PHE A 46 28.61 13.29 9.70
C PHE A 46 29.48 13.11 10.96
N LYS A 47 29.65 14.17 11.73
CA LYS A 47 30.27 14.11 13.06
C LYS A 47 29.25 13.61 14.10
N GLY A 48 29.52 12.44 14.67
CA GLY A 48 28.81 11.99 15.88
C GLY A 48 28.44 10.52 15.99
N SER A 49 29.29 9.60 15.53
CA SER A 49 29.42 8.23 16.03
C SER A 49 30.67 7.65 15.37
N LYS A 50 31.50 6.89 16.09
CA LYS A 50 32.68 6.25 15.50
C LYS A 50 32.22 5.19 14.50
N VAL A 51 32.08 5.59 13.25
CA VAL A 51 31.98 4.72 12.08
C VAL A 51 33.41 4.50 11.62
N ALA A 52 33.98 3.34 11.92
CA ALA A 52 35.22 2.93 11.27
C ALA A 52 34.85 2.41 9.89
N VAL A 53 35.19 3.18 8.85
CA VAL A 53 35.15 2.73 7.47
C VAL A 53 36.51 2.09 7.19
N GLU A 54 36.60 0.78 7.34
CA GLU A 54 37.61 -0.03 6.68
C GLU A 54 36.88 -1.18 5.95
N ASP A 55 37.16 -1.33 4.66
CA ASP A 55 36.74 -2.43 3.76
C ASP A 55 35.23 -2.64 3.54
N GLY A 56 34.45 -1.58 3.31
CA GLY A 56 33.18 -1.66 2.56
C GLY A 56 32.05 -2.54 3.14
N LEU A 57 32.23 -3.11 4.33
CA LEU A 57 31.28 -4.00 4.99
C LEU A 57 30.82 -3.37 6.30
N VAL A 58 29.61 -2.81 6.30
CA VAL A 58 28.93 -2.37 7.52
C VAL A 58 28.60 -3.60 8.38
N ARG A 59 29.47 -3.93 9.34
CA ARG A 59 29.17 -4.95 10.37
C ARG A 59 28.10 -4.42 11.32
N ALA A 60 27.00 -5.16 11.40
CA ALA A 60 25.95 -4.95 12.39
C ALA A 60 26.51 -5.15 13.80
N ILE A 61 26.17 -4.24 14.72
CA ILE A 61 26.42 -4.42 16.15
C ILE A 61 25.56 -5.59 16.63
N GLU A 62 26.19 -6.55 17.33
CA GLU A 62 25.55 -7.74 17.89
C GLU A 62 24.40 -7.35 18.82
N GLY A 63 23.18 -7.51 18.33
CA GLY A 63 21.95 -7.28 19.06
C GLY A 63 20.80 -7.99 18.34
N SER A 64 20.65 -9.28 18.62
CA SER A 64 19.53 -10.13 18.18
C SER A 64 19.33 -10.24 16.65
N ASN A 65 19.70 -11.39 16.08
CA ASN A 65 19.27 -11.86 14.75
C ASN A 65 17.73 -11.91 14.56
N LYS A 66 16.95 -11.46 15.53
CA LYS A 66 15.51 -11.37 15.45
C LYS A 66 14.99 -10.04 14.92
N GLY A 67 15.76 -8.97 14.65
CA GLY A 67 15.24 -7.73 14.04
C GLY A 67 14.27 -6.91 14.93
N PRO A 68 13.97 -5.64 14.58
CA PRO A 68 13.26 -4.68 15.43
C PRO A 68 11.73 -4.80 15.35
N TRP A 69 11.18 -6.01 15.51
CA TRP A 69 9.74 -6.20 15.39
C TRP A 69 9.00 -5.75 16.64
N MET A 70 7.87 -5.09 16.43
CA MET A 70 6.87 -4.84 17.47
C MET A 70 5.85 -5.98 17.44
N ASP A 71 5.31 -6.32 18.61
CA ASP A 71 4.17 -7.22 18.68
C ASP A 71 2.92 -6.51 18.15
N ASP A 72 2.04 -7.27 17.51
CA ASP A 72 0.72 -6.78 17.14
C ASP A 72 -0.04 -6.37 18.41
N SER A 73 -0.78 -5.26 18.33
CA SER A 73 -1.77 -4.93 19.36
C SER A 73 -3.04 -5.74 19.14
N HIS A 74 -3.94 -5.74 20.13
CA HIS A 74 -5.27 -6.28 19.91
C HIS A 74 -5.96 -5.58 18.73
N GLU A 75 -6.65 -6.36 17.90
CA GLU A 75 -7.54 -5.84 16.88
C GLU A 75 -8.56 -4.91 17.56
N LEU A 76 -8.68 -3.69 17.04
CA LEU A 76 -9.59 -2.71 17.61
C LEU A 76 -11.00 -2.99 17.12
N LYS A 77 -11.97 -2.90 18.01
CA LYS A 77 -13.37 -3.08 17.68
C LYS A 77 -13.93 -1.80 17.08
N PRO A 78 -14.86 -1.91 16.13
CA PRO A 78 -15.69 -0.79 15.72
C PRO A 78 -16.35 -0.10 16.92
N CYS A 79 -16.19 1.22 17.05
CA CYS A 79 -16.95 2.03 18.03
C CYS A 79 -18.34 2.40 17.53
N TRP A 80 -18.63 2.23 16.24
CA TRP A 80 -19.89 2.65 15.66
C TRP A 80 -20.99 1.64 15.99
N SER A 81 -22.05 2.10 16.66
CA SER A 81 -23.30 1.38 16.77
C SER A 81 -24.36 2.12 15.96
N LEU A 82 -24.93 1.45 14.95
CA LEU A 82 -26.09 2.00 14.26
C LEU A 82 -27.32 1.73 15.12
N SER A 83 -28.02 2.80 15.51
CA SER A 83 -29.37 2.66 16.05
C SER A 83 -30.27 2.11 14.95
N GLN A 84 -31.13 1.13 15.26
CA GLN A 84 -32.20 0.73 14.34
C GLN A 84 -33.07 1.97 14.06
N SER A 85 -33.02 2.46 12.83
CA SER A 85 -33.98 3.44 12.34
C SER A 85 -35.15 2.68 11.73
N ASP A 86 -36.29 2.69 12.41
CA ASP A 86 -37.53 2.03 11.98
C ASP A 86 -38.25 2.73 10.80
N GLU A 87 -37.71 3.83 10.26
CA GLU A 87 -38.30 4.46 9.09
C GLU A 87 -37.76 3.84 7.80
N VAL A 88 -38.57 2.98 7.18
CA VAL A 88 -38.48 2.65 5.76
C VAL A 88 -38.74 3.93 4.98
N VAL A 89 -37.70 4.76 4.82
CA VAL A 89 -37.76 5.97 4.00
C VAL A 89 -38.03 5.52 2.57
N THR A 90 -39.20 5.85 2.04
CA THR A 90 -39.49 5.74 0.61
C THR A 90 -38.43 6.53 -0.15
N SER A 91 -37.56 5.82 -0.88
CA SER A 91 -36.40 6.45 -1.51
C SER A 91 -36.81 7.43 -2.59
N LYS A 92 -36.30 8.68 -2.54
CA LYS A 92 -36.70 9.77 -3.46
C LYS A 92 -35.88 9.85 -4.76
N GLY A 93 -35.27 8.74 -5.19
CA GLY A 93 -34.48 8.65 -6.41
C GLY A 93 -33.18 7.85 -6.21
N TYR A 94 -32.22 8.01 -7.13
CA TYR A 94 -31.00 7.21 -7.18
C TYR A 94 -29.72 8.05 -7.12
N VAL A 95 -28.75 7.57 -6.35
CA VAL A 95 -27.36 8.06 -6.34
C VAL A 95 -26.49 7.02 -7.02
N THR A 96 -25.82 7.43 -8.11
CA THR A 96 -24.83 6.62 -8.84
C THR A 96 -23.44 7.21 -8.65
N PHE A 97 -22.39 6.39 -8.78
CA PHE A 97 -20.99 6.83 -8.70
C PHE A 97 -20.08 5.82 -9.39
N SER A 98 -18.78 6.12 -9.49
CA SER A 98 -17.75 5.16 -9.89
C SER A 98 -16.63 5.15 -8.86
N LEU A 99 -15.97 4.00 -8.76
CA LEU A 99 -14.71 3.86 -8.07
C LEU A 99 -13.57 4.07 -9.08
N THR A 100 -12.54 4.84 -8.71
CA THR A 100 -11.43 5.18 -9.62
C THR A 100 -10.11 5.25 -8.87
N ASN A 101 -8.99 5.13 -9.58
CA ASN A 101 -7.62 5.43 -9.11
C ASN A 101 -7.08 4.47 -8.02
N GLY A 102 -7.75 3.35 -7.76
CA GLY A 102 -7.28 2.32 -6.85
C GLY A 102 -7.96 2.29 -5.48
N PRO A 103 -7.72 1.21 -4.71
CA PRO A 103 -8.46 0.89 -3.48
C PRO A 103 -8.37 1.99 -2.40
N GLU A 104 -7.28 2.75 -2.33
CA GLU A 104 -7.15 3.86 -1.37
C GLU A 104 -8.11 5.02 -1.66
N TYR A 105 -8.53 5.18 -2.92
CA TYR A 105 -9.55 6.16 -3.33
C TYR A 105 -10.95 5.56 -3.20
N HIS A 106 -11.09 4.26 -3.50
CA HIS A 106 -12.37 3.57 -3.44
C HIS A 106 -13.03 3.69 -2.07
N VAL A 107 -12.23 3.54 -1.00
CA VAL A 107 -12.65 3.70 0.40
C VAL A 107 -13.27 5.08 0.66
N SER A 108 -12.68 6.14 0.12
CA SER A 108 -13.21 7.49 0.30
C SER A 108 -14.44 7.74 -0.57
N GLN A 109 -14.41 7.30 -1.83
CA GLN A 109 -15.50 7.49 -2.80
C GLN A 109 -16.79 6.82 -2.35
N ILE A 110 -16.72 5.58 -1.84
CA ILE A 110 -17.91 4.90 -1.32
C ILE A 110 -18.42 5.58 -0.05
N THR A 111 -17.52 6.07 0.81
CA THR A 111 -17.90 6.82 2.01
C THR A 111 -18.70 8.07 1.65
N ASP A 112 -18.20 8.88 0.71
CA ASP A 112 -18.90 10.10 0.28
C ASP A 112 -20.24 9.78 -0.40
N ALA A 113 -20.29 8.75 -1.25
CA ALA A 113 -21.52 8.33 -1.92
C ALA A 113 -22.58 7.83 -0.94
N VAL A 114 -22.19 7.05 0.09
CA VAL A 114 -23.08 6.59 1.16
C VAL A 114 -23.59 7.79 1.97
N MET A 115 -22.71 8.72 2.34
CA MET A 115 -23.10 9.92 3.08
C MET A 115 -24.10 10.77 2.29
N VAL A 116 -23.87 10.98 0.99
CA VAL A 116 -24.80 11.70 0.10
C VAL A 116 -26.14 10.95 0.02
N ALA A 117 -26.13 9.65 -0.25
CA ALA A 117 -27.36 8.86 -0.38
C ALA A 117 -28.19 8.83 0.92
N LYS A 118 -27.54 8.69 2.07
CA LYS A 118 -28.17 8.73 3.41
C LYS A 118 -28.91 10.06 3.61
N HIS A 119 -28.21 11.18 3.45
CA HIS A 119 -28.77 12.51 3.71
C HIS A 119 -29.90 12.89 2.75
N LEU A 120 -29.86 12.39 1.51
CA LEU A 120 -30.89 12.63 0.51
C LEU A 120 -32.08 11.67 0.60
N GLY A 121 -31.98 10.61 1.42
CA GLY A 121 -32.95 9.51 1.42
C GLY A 121 -33.05 8.83 0.05
N ALA A 122 -31.92 8.68 -0.64
CA ALA A 122 -31.83 8.11 -1.98
C ALA A 122 -31.40 6.63 -1.93
N THR A 123 -31.75 5.88 -2.98
CA THR A 123 -31.22 4.53 -3.19
C THR A 123 -29.81 4.62 -3.78
N LEU A 124 -28.83 3.95 -3.17
CA LEU A 124 -27.47 3.84 -3.69
C LEU A 124 -27.41 2.74 -4.76
N VAL A 125 -26.85 3.06 -5.92
CA VAL A 125 -26.60 2.08 -6.99
C VAL A 125 -25.15 1.59 -6.89
N LEU A 126 -24.92 0.28 -7.01
CA LEU A 126 -23.57 -0.27 -7.04
C LEU A 126 -22.73 0.40 -8.14
N PRO A 127 -21.48 0.77 -7.85
CA PRO A 127 -20.63 1.47 -8.80
C PRO A 127 -19.97 0.50 -9.78
N ASP A 128 -19.55 1.02 -10.93
CA ASP A 128 -18.48 0.45 -11.75
C ASP A 128 -17.11 0.86 -11.16
N ILE A 129 -16.06 0.09 -11.50
CA ILE A 129 -14.67 0.45 -11.21
C ILE A 129 -14.03 0.89 -12.52
N ARG A 130 -13.50 2.11 -12.56
CA ARG A 130 -12.85 2.65 -13.76
C ARG A 130 -11.34 2.69 -13.57
N GLY A 131 -10.65 2.12 -14.54
CA GLY A 131 -9.19 2.12 -14.60
C GLY A 131 -8.63 3.47 -15.02
N SER A 132 -7.31 3.51 -15.20
CA SER A 132 -6.56 4.72 -15.51
C SER A 132 -6.73 5.20 -16.97
N LYS A 133 -7.06 4.32 -17.93
CA LYS A 133 -7.29 4.70 -19.32
C LYS A 133 -8.79 4.76 -19.64
N PRO A 134 -9.20 5.63 -20.58
CA PRO A 134 -10.59 5.69 -21.03
C PRO A 134 -11.05 4.34 -21.61
N GLY A 135 -12.15 3.81 -21.08
CA GLY A 135 -12.72 2.52 -21.49
C GLY A 135 -12.34 1.35 -20.60
N ASP A 136 -11.40 1.52 -19.66
CA ASP A 136 -11.10 0.52 -18.65
C ASP A 136 -12.23 0.49 -17.61
N GLU A 137 -13.02 -0.57 -17.64
CA GLU A 137 -14.16 -0.75 -16.73
C GLU A 137 -14.14 -2.19 -16.18
N MET A 138 -14.28 -2.31 -14.87
CA MET A 138 -14.49 -3.57 -14.16
C MET A 138 -15.79 -3.48 -13.37
N ASN A 139 -16.43 -4.63 -13.17
CA ASN A 139 -17.59 -4.69 -12.29
C ASN A 139 -17.14 -4.62 -10.84
N PHE A 140 -18.00 -4.11 -9.95
CA PHE A 140 -17.70 -4.08 -8.52
C PHE A 140 -17.41 -5.49 -7.96
N GLU A 141 -18.22 -6.48 -8.37
CA GLU A 141 -18.10 -7.89 -7.96
C GLU A 141 -16.80 -8.56 -8.41
N ASP A 142 -16.08 -8.00 -9.38
CA ASP A 142 -14.80 -8.54 -9.82
C ASP A 142 -13.74 -8.41 -8.71
N ILE A 143 -13.89 -7.41 -7.82
CA ILE A 143 -12.94 -7.07 -6.74
C ILE A 143 -13.57 -7.24 -5.35
N TYR A 144 -14.79 -6.74 -5.16
CA TYR A 144 -15.42 -6.58 -3.85
C TYR A 144 -16.66 -7.47 -3.68
N ASP A 145 -16.93 -7.85 -2.44
CA ASP A 145 -18.07 -8.68 -2.07
C ASP A 145 -19.36 -7.84 -2.01
N VAL A 146 -20.22 -8.04 -3.01
CA VAL A 146 -21.50 -7.33 -3.14
C VAL A 146 -22.42 -7.61 -1.96
N ASP A 147 -22.52 -8.87 -1.54
CA ASP A 147 -23.50 -9.28 -0.54
C ASP A 147 -23.09 -8.73 0.84
N LYS A 148 -21.79 -8.69 1.13
CA LYS A 148 -21.27 -8.00 2.32
C LYS A 148 -21.53 -6.51 2.28
N LEU A 149 -21.30 -5.83 1.16
CA LEU A 149 -21.59 -4.39 1.05
C LEU A 149 -23.07 -4.10 1.32
N VAL A 150 -23.98 -4.84 0.67
CA VAL A 150 -25.43 -4.66 0.82
C VAL A 150 -25.84 -4.88 2.28
N LYS A 151 -25.32 -5.95 2.91
CA LYS A 151 -25.60 -6.26 4.31
C LYS A 151 -25.06 -5.19 5.26
N THR A 152 -23.83 -4.73 5.06
CA THR A 152 -23.23 -3.67 5.90
C THR A 152 -24.05 -2.38 5.86
N LEU A 153 -24.62 -2.03 4.71
CA LEU A 153 -25.34 -0.77 4.51
C LEU A 153 -26.85 -0.88 4.70
N GLU A 154 -27.40 -2.06 5.01
CA GLU A 154 -28.85 -2.32 5.00
C GLU A 154 -29.66 -1.37 5.89
N ASN A 155 -29.08 -0.96 7.03
CA ASN A 155 -29.70 -0.04 8.00
C ASN A 155 -29.32 1.43 7.78
N VAL A 156 -28.61 1.74 6.70
CA VAL A 156 -28.10 3.09 6.39
C VAL A 156 -28.70 3.60 5.09
N VAL A 157 -28.60 2.83 4.01
CA VAL A 157 -29.09 3.19 2.69
C VAL A 157 -29.52 1.94 1.95
N LYS A 158 -30.62 2.02 1.19
CA LYS A 158 -31.00 0.94 0.28
C LYS A 158 -29.96 0.86 -0.84
N VAL A 159 -29.44 -0.34 -1.09
CA VAL A 159 -28.48 -0.61 -2.18
C VAL A 159 -29.13 -1.45 -3.27
N VAL A 160 -28.95 -1.09 -4.53
CA VAL A 160 -29.40 -1.88 -5.70
C VAL A 160 -28.25 -2.15 -6.65
N LYS A 161 -28.27 -3.34 -7.28
CA LYS A 161 -27.17 -3.78 -8.18
C LYS A 161 -27.07 -2.97 -9.47
N LYS A 162 -28.20 -2.59 -10.05
CA LYS A 162 -28.26 -1.86 -11.31
C LYS A 162 -29.28 -0.73 -11.20
N LEU A 163 -29.01 0.36 -11.91
CA LEU A 163 -29.96 1.42 -12.09
C LEU A 163 -31.20 0.87 -12.83
N PRO A 164 -32.43 1.11 -12.34
CA PRO A 164 -33.62 0.63 -13.02
C PRO A 164 -33.79 1.19 -14.42
N SER A 165 -34.32 0.39 -15.35
CA SER A 165 -34.45 0.73 -16.76
C SER A 165 -35.36 1.94 -17.05
N HIS A 166 -36.26 2.30 -16.13
CA HIS A 166 -37.11 3.48 -16.26
C HIS A 166 -36.36 4.79 -15.96
N VAL A 167 -35.16 4.73 -15.37
CA VAL A 167 -34.34 5.91 -15.11
C VAL A 167 -33.38 6.14 -16.28
N SER A 168 -33.58 7.24 -16.99
CA SER A 168 -32.74 7.65 -18.10
C SER A 168 -31.42 8.24 -17.61
N LEU A 169 -30.29 7.73 -18.13
CA LEU A 169 -28.95 8.25 -17.83
C LEU A 169 -28.77 9.71 -18.24
N ARG A 170 -29.55 10.21 -19.22
CA ARG A 170 -29.48 11.59 -19.69
C ARG A 170 -30.05 12.59 -18.68
N ASP A 171 -30.89 12.12 -17.77
CA ASP A 171 -31.58 12.96 -16.79
C ASP A 171 -30.86 12.99 -15.43
N ILE A 172 -29.71 12.30 -15.32
CA ILE A 172 -28.89 12.26 -14.11
C ILE A 172 -27.98 13.48 -14.06
N ALA A 173 -28.12 14.31 -13.04
CA ALA A 173 -27.21 15.43 -12.82
C ALA A 173 -25.89 14.97 -12.20
N ILE A 174 -24.76 15.37 -12.78
CA ILE A 174 -23.43 15.11 -12.22
C ILE A 174 -23.13 16.16 -11.16
N VAL A 175 -22.82 15.71 -9.95
CA VAL A 175 -22.39 16.57 -8.84
C VAL A 175 -20.99 16.20 -8.39
N LYS A 176 -20.20 17.22 -8.04
CA LYS A 176 -18.86 17.06 -7.49
C LYS A 176 -18.91 17.27 -5.99
N VAL A 177 -18.32 16.36 -5.22
CA VAL A 177 -18.24 16.45 -3.77
C VAL A 177 -16.79 16.35 -3.30
N PRO A 178 -16.38 17.11 -2.27
CA PRO A 178 -15.08 16.92 -1.65
C PRO A 178 -15.03 15.59 -0.92
N SER A 179 -13.86 14.95 -0.89
CA SER A 179 -13.62 13.80 -0.02
C SER A 179 -13.85 14.16 1.45
N ARG A 180 -14.51 13.27 2.19
CA ARG A 180 -15.03 13.50 3.54
C ARG A 180 -16.08 14.60 3.53
N VAL A 181 -17.04 14.47 2.61
CA VAL A 181 -18.13 15.43 2.45
C VAL A 181 -18.89 15.59 3.76
N ALA A 182 -19.10 16.84 4.17
CA ALA A 182 -19.82 17.18 5.39
C ALA A 182 -21.33 17.34 5.11
N GLU A 183 -22.15 17.13 6.13
CA GLU A 183 -23.61 17.18 6.03
C GLU A 183 -24.12 18.55 5.56
N ASP A 184 -23.53 19.64 6.07
CA ASP A 184 -23.82 21.01 5.67
C ASP A 184 -23.57 21.24 4.18
N TYR A 185 -22.44 20.73 3.65
CA TYR A 185 -22.13 20.77 2.22
C TYR A 185 -23.18 20.03 1.38
N ILE A 186 -23.63 18.86 1.83
CA ILE A 186 -24.68 18.09 1.15
C ILE A 186 -25.98 18.90 1.12
N LYS A 187 -26.38 19.44 2.27
CA LYS A 187 -27.63 20.19 2.41
C LYS A 187 -27.64 21.48 1.60
N GLU A 188 -26.52 22.21 1.57
CA GLU A 188 -26.43 23.49 0.89
C GLU A 188 -26.28 23.34 -0.63
N HIS A 189 -25.47 22.38 -1.09
CA HIS A 189 -25.07 22.31 -2.50
C HIS A 189 -25.67 21.14 -3.27
N ILE A 190 -26.02 20.03 -2.62
CA ILE A 190 -26.43 18.79 -3.30
C ILE A 190 -27.95 18.58 -3.20
N ASP A 191 -28.54 18.79 -2.03
CA ASP A 191 -29.98 18.62 -1.79
C ASP A 191 -30.86 19.45 -2.75
N PRO A 192 -30.56 20.73 -3.07
CA PRO A 192 -31.35 21.48 -4.05
C PRO A 192 -31.32 20.86 -5.45
N ILE A 193 -30.16 20.35 -5.87
CA ILE A 193 -29.99 19.70 -7.17
C ILE A 193 -30.78 18.38 -7.19
N PHE A 194 -30.67 17.58 -6.13
CA PHE A 194 -31.38 16.32 -6.00
C PHE A 194 -32.90 16.50 -5.99
N LYS A 195 -33.43 17.48 -5.25
CA LYS A 195 -34.87 17.81 -5.26
C LYS A 195 -35.39 18.21 -6.64
N SER A 196 -34.56 18.87 -7.45
CA SER A 196 -34.93 19.28 -8.81
C SER A 196 -34.83 18.14 -9.83
N LYS A 197 -33.84 17.25 -9.70
CA LYS A 197 -33.48 16.26 -10.74
C LYS A 197 -33.89 14.84 -10.40
N GLY A 198 -34.11 14.53 -9.13
CA GLY A 198 -34.42 13.20 -8.59
C GLY A 198 -33.26 12.21 -8.61
N ASN A 199 -32.38 12.25 -9.61
CA ASN A 199 -31.26 11.32 -9.75
C ASN A 199 -29.95 12.06 -9.96
N ILE A 200 -28.91 11.65 -9.24
CA ILE A 200 -27.59 12.28 -9.33
C ILE A 200 -26.47 11.26 -9.48
N ARG A 201 -25.38 11.71 -10.09
CA ARG A 201 -24.11 11.00 -10.16
C ARG A 201 -23.07 11.75 -9.36
N VAL A 202 -22.58 11.12 -8.29
CA VAL A 202 -21.57 11.69 -7.41
C VAL A 202 -20.18 11.42 -8.00
N THR A 203 -19.36 12.46 -8.01
CA THR A 203 -17.95 12.39 -8.36
C THR A 203 -17.13 13.03 -7.24
N THR A 204 -16.26 12.25 -6.60
CA THR A 204 -15.42 12.74 -5.50
C THR A 204 -14.15 13.39 -6.04
N TYR A 205 -13.82 14.58 -5.54
CA TYR A 205 -12.49 15.17 -5.69
C TYR A 205 -11.75 15.22 -4.34
N PHE A 206 -10.43 15.18 -4.40
CA PHE A 206 -9.59 15.03 -3.20
C PHE A 206 -8.80 16.32 -2.95
N PRO A 207 -9.32 17.26 -2.15
CA PRO A 207 -8.63 18.52 -1.85
C PRO A 207 -7.38 18.31 -0.98
N SER A 208 -7.28 17.17 -0.29
CA SER A 208 -6.13 16.77 0.52
C SER A 208 -5.98 15.25 0.53
N VAL A 209 -4.73 14.80 0.64
CA VAL A 209 -4.37 13.37 0.78
C VAL A 209 -4.15 12.97 2.25
N ASN A 210 -4.46 13.87 3.18
CA ASN A 210 -4.26 13.68 4.61
C ASN A 210 -5.55 13.19 5.28
N LEU A 211 -5.44 12.13 6.08
CA LEU A 211 -6.53 11.51 6.85
C LEU A 211 -6.39 11.77 8.36
N ARG A 212 -5.84 12.93 8.75
CA ARG A 212 -5.82 13.35 10.16
C ARG A 212 -7.24 13.63 10.64
N LYS A 213 -7.53 13.25 11.89
CA LYS A 213 -8.72 13.68 12.62
C LYS A 213 -8.75 15.22 12.70
N THR A 214 -9.93 15.81 12.59
CA THR A 214 -10.10 17.26 12.73
C THR A 214 -9.82 17.68 14.17
N SER A 215 -9.16 18.82 14.35
CA SER A 215 -8.83 19.39 15.67
C SER A 215 -10.05 19.96 16.40
N GLN A 216 -11.13 20.24 15.67
CA GLN A 216 -12.43 20.53 16.24
C GLN A 216 -13.10 19.21 16.60
N GLY A 217 -13.36 19.00 17.90
CA GLY A 217 -13.91 17.77 18.48
C GLY A 217 -15.36 17.46 18.10
N GLY A 218 -15.69 17.52 16.81
CA GLY A 218 -16.89 16.89 16.29
C GLY A 218 -16.72 15.37 16.35
N GLU A 219 -17.68 14.69 16.97
CA GLU A 219 -17.77 13.23 16.88
C GLU A 219 -17.76 12.82 15.40
N THR A 220 -16.95 11.82 15.07
CA THR A 220 -16.95 11.28 13.71
C THR A 220 -18.28 10.56 13.48
N ASP A 221 -19.00 10.92 12.43
CA ASP A 221 -20.29 10.31 12.10
C ASP A 221 -20.14 8.77 12.01
N PRO A 222 -20.93 7.99 12.79
CA PRO A 222 -20.82 6.53 12.81
C PRO A 222 -21.03 5.87 11.45
N VAL A 223 -21.85 6.46 10.57
CA VAL A 223 -22.06 5.97 9.20
C VAL A 223 -20.82 6.23 8.35
N SER A 224 -20.15 7.37 8.51
CA SER A 224 -18.87 7.63 7.84
C SER A 224 -17.82 6.58 8.22
N CYS A 225 -17.72 6.24 9.52
CA CYS A 225 -16.83 5.17 9.98
C CYS A 225 -17.19 3.80 9.39
N LEU A 226 -18.48 3.42 9.45
CA LEU A 226 -18.97 2.18 8.85
C LEU A 226 -18.66 2.13 7.34
N ALA A 227 -18.94 3.20 6.61
CA ALA A 227 -18.75 3.24 5.18
C ALA A 227 -17.27 3.17 4.79
N MET A 228 -16.41 3.83 5.55
CA MET A 228 -14.97 3.87 5.30
C MET A 228 -14.27 2.56 5.64
N PHE A 229 -14.62 1.92 6.76
CA PHE A 229 -13.87 0.78 7.28
C PHE A 229 -14.62 -0.56 7.21
N GLY A 230 -15.94 -0.56 7.04
CA GLY A 230 -16.77 -1.76 7.03
C GLY A 230 -17.39 -2.12 5.67
N SER A 231 -17.41 -1.21 4.68
CA SER A 231 -18.16 -1.45 3.44
C SER A 231 -17.41 -2.20 2.34
N LEU A 232 -16.08 -2.08 2.27
CA LEU A 232 -15.29 -2.69 1.20
C LEU A 232 -14.54 -3.91 1.70
N GLU A 233 -15.09 -5.08 1.40
CA GLU A 233 -14.42 -6.37 1.59
C GLU A 233 -14.13 -7.04 0.25
N LEU A 234 -13.01 -7.74 0.15
CA LEU A 234 -12.65 -8.48 -1.06
C LEU A 234 -13.62 -9.62 -1.29
N GLN A 235 -13.98 -9.82 -2.56
CA GLN A 235 -14.68 -11.04 -2.96
C GLN A 235 -13.78 -12.28 -2.74
N PRO A 236 -14.36 -13.47 -2.47
CA PRO A 236 -13.61 -14.62 -1.99
C PRO A 236 -12.38 -14.98 -2.84
N GLY A 237 -12.50 -14.99 -4.17
CA GLY A 237 -11.39 -15.39 -5.05
C GLY A 237 -10.19 -14.44 -5.02
N VAL A 238 -10.42 -13.13 -4.82
CA VAL A 238 -9.34 -12.14 -4.67
C VAL A 238 -8.72 -12.25 -3.28
N ASN A 239 -9.55 -12.46 -2.24
CA ASN A 239 -9.05 -12.65 -0.89
C ASN A 239 -8.18 -13.91 -0.76
N GLU A 240 -8.60 -15.02 -1.35
CA GLU A 240 -7.82 -16.27 -1.39
C GLU A 240 -6.45 -16.09 -2.05
N LEU A 241 -6.38 -15.31 -3.14
CA LEU A 241 -5.12 -14.97 -3.79
C LEU A 241 -4.20 -14.19 -2.83
N VAL A 242 -4.72 -13.13 -2.22
CA VAL A 242 -3.97 -12.29 -1.28
C VAL A 242 -3.48 -13.12 -0.09
N GLU A 243 -4.33 -13.94 0.50
CA GLU A 243 -3.95 -14.83 1.60
C GLU A 243 -2.89 -15.85 1.16
N SER A 244 -3.02 -16.44 -0.02
CA SER A 244 -1.98 -17.34 -0.57
C SER A 244 -0.63 -16.63 -0.73
N MET A 245 -0.62 -15.38 -1.23
CA MET A 245 0.62 -14.60 -1.36
C MET A 245 1.23 -14.30 0.02
N ILE A 246 0.41 -13.91 1.01
CA ILE A 246 0.86 -13.69 2.39
C ILE A 246 1.45 -14.98 2.98
N GLN A 247 0.80 -16.13 2.82
CA GLN A 247 1.32 -17.41 3.32
C GLN A 247 2.67 -17.77 2.72
N ARG A 248 2.88 -17.48 1.42
CA ARG A 248 4.19 -17.65 0.77
C ARG A 248 5.24 -16.72 1.36
N LEU A 249 4.92 -15.44 1.57
CA LEU A 249 5.84 -14.50 2.24
C LEU A 249 6.23 -14.99 3.64
N LYS A 250 5.24 -15.46 4.42
CA LYS A 250 5.45 -16.07 5.74
C LYS A 250 6.33 -17.33 5.69
N ALA A 251 6.18 -18.14 4.64
CA ALA A 251 7.01 -19.33 4.45
C ALA A 251 8.48 -18.98 4.13
N HIS A 252 8.75 -17.86 3.45
CA HIS A 252 10.10 -17.36 3.21
C HIS A 252 10.74 -16.69 4.44
N SER A 253 9.92 -16.25 5.41
CA SER A 253 10.34 -15.55 6.62
C SER A 253 10.43 -16.42 7.89
N LYS A 254 10.60 -17.74 7.74
CA LYS A 254 10.74 -18.68 8.88
C LYS A 254 11.76 -18.23 9.94
N LYS A 255 12.91 -17.70 9.51
CA LYS A 255 13.97 -17.19 10.40
C LYS A 255 13.57 -15.95 11.20
N SER A 256 12.59 -15.18 10.72
CA SER A 256 12.04 -13.99 11.37
C SER A 256 10.73 -14.28 12.11
N GLY A 257 10.41 -15.57 12.34
CA GLY A 257 9.17 -15.98 13.01
C GLY A 257 7.93 -15.85 12.13
N GLY A 258 8.10 -15.90 10.80
CA GLY A 258 6.98 -15.70 9.86
C GLY A 258 6.67 -14.24 9.59
N ARG A 259 7.52 -13.29 10.01
CA ARG A 259 7.30 -11.85 9.84
C ARG A 259 7.94 -11.27 8.58
N PHE A 260 7.26 -10.35 7.91
CA PHE A 260 7.76 -9.71 6.70
C PHE A 260 7.47 -8.20 6.67
N VAL A 261 8.26 -7.49 5.86
CA VAL A 261 8.14 -6.05 5.64
C VAL A 261 7.47 -5.83 4.29
N ALA A 262 6.44 -5.00 4.22
CA ALA A 262 5.90 -4.48 2.96
C ALA A 262 6.40 -3.06 2.73
N ILE A 263 6.90 -2.78 1.53
CA ILE A 263 7.44 -1.48 1.15
C ILE A 263 6.62 -0.93 0.00
N ASP A 264 6.00 0.24 0.19
CA ASP A 264 5.37 0.99 -0.90
C ASP A 264 6.46 1.72 -1.70
N LEU A 265 7.02 1.05 -2.71
CA LEU A 265 8.12 1.51 -3.56
C LEU A 265 7.68 1.49 -5.02
N ARG A 266 6.71 2.35 -5.37
CA ARG A 266 6.19 2.47 -6.74
C ARG A 266 7.18 3.20 -7.65
N VAL A 267 8.13 2.48 -8.26
CA VAL A 267 9.24 3.05 -9.05
C VAL A 267 8.76 4.00 -10.14
N GLU A 268 7.75 3.62 -10.93
CA GLU A 268 7.18 4.49 -11.96
C GLU A 268 6.67 5.84 -11.44
N ILE A 269 6.15 5.87 -10.20
CA ILE A 269 5.69 7.10 -9.55
C ILE A 269 6.87 7.90 -9.02
N LEU A 270 7.90 7.22 -8.49
CA LEU A 270 9.14 7.84 -8.03
C LEU A 270 9.87 8.53 -9.18
N GLU A 271 9.97 7.90 -10.35
CA GLU A 271 10.63 8.47 -11.54
C GLU A 271 9.91 9.71 -12.07
N LYS A 272 8.57 9.74 -11.97
CA LYS A 272 7.76 10.90 -12.38
C LYS A 272 7.73 12.01 -11.34
N LYS A 273 8.09 11.74 -10.08
CA LYS A 273 8.11 12.72 -9.00
C LYS A 273 9.52 13.28 -8.84
N ASN A 274 9.63 14.60 -8.80
CA ASN A 274 10.88 15.21 -8.37
C ASN A 274 11.00 15.05 -6.85
N CYS A 275 11.77 14.05 -6.40
CA CYS A 275 12.08 13.86 -4.99
C CYS A 275 12.95 15.01 -4.50
N HIS A 276 12.45 15.77 -3.54
CA HIS A 276 13.13 16.93 -2.99
C HIS A 276 13.06 16.90 -1.47
N GLU A 277 14.01 17.57 -0.83
CA GLU A 277 13.93 17.85 0.59
C GLU A 277 12.72 18.74 0.89
N THR A 278 12.03 18.42 1.97
CA THR A 278 10.94 19.23 2.49
C THR A 278 11.49 20.32 3.40
N GLY A 279 10.68 21.33 3.73
CA GLY A 279 11.07 22.37 4.71
C GLY A 279 11.31 21.85 6.13
N VAL A 280 11.15 20.54 6.37
CA VAL A 280 11.55 19.87 7.61
C VAL A 280 12.90 19.22 7.37
N VAL A 281 13.91 19.65 8.15
CA VAL A 281 15.28 19.12 8.09
C VAL A 281 15.26 17.59 8.13
N GLY A 282 15.83 16.97 7.09
CA GLY A 282 15.95 15.52 6.99
C GLY A 282 14.74 14.77 6.44
N SER A 283 13.64 15.43 6.10
CA SER A 283 12.46 14.79 5.48
C SER A 283 12.43 15.06 3.98
N LYS A 284 12.20 14.03 3.16
CA LYS A 284 12.08 14.11 1.69
C LYS A 284 10.65 13.82 1.23
N THR A 285 10.31 14.29 0.03
CA THR A 285 9.01 14.03 -0.60
C THR A 285 8.89 12.61 -1.16
N CYS A 286 10.01 11.91 -1.36
CA CYS A 286 10.08 10.48 -1.67
C CYS A 286 11.48 9.91 -1.42
N TYR A 287 11.55 8.58 -1.36
CA TYR A 287 12.78 7.80 -1.11
C TYR A 287 12.96 6.70 -2.15
N ASN A 288 14.18 6.51 -2.65
CA ASN A 288 14.50 5.46 -3.62
C ASN A 288 14.83 4.11 -2.94
N ALA A 289 15.04 3.07 -3.75
CA ALA A 289 15.35 1.72 -3.28
C ALA A 289 16.57 1.66 -2.36
N GLN A 290 17.65 2.37 -2.69
CA GLN A 290 18.88 2.41 -1.91
C GLN A 290 18.66 3.07 -0.55
N GLU A 291 17.97 4.22 -0.52
CA GLU A 291 17.66 4.93 0.72
C GLU A 291 16.81 4.08 1.66
N ILE A 292 15.80 3.39 1.13
CA ILE A 292 14.96 2.48 1.91
C ILE A 292 15.76 1.28 2.43
N ALA A 293 16.64 0.69 1.61
CA ALA A 293 17.46 -0.44 2.01
C ALA A 293 18.40 -0.07 3.18
N LEU A 294 19.08 1.08 3.06
CA LEU A 294 19.96 1.60 4.09
C LEU A 294 19.19 1.99 5.35
N PHE A 295 18.00 2.59 5.20
CA PHE A 295 17.09 2.88 6.31
C PHE A 295 16.74 1.61 7.10
N LEU A 296 16.31 0.54 6.44
CA LEU A 296 15.99 -0.72 7.10
C LEU A 296 17.22 -1.33 7.80
N ARG A 297 18.40 -1.28 7.18
CA ARG A 297 19.64 -1.75 7.81
C ARG A 297 20.00 -0.95 9.05
N LYS A 298 19.85 0.38 9.00
CA LYS A 298 20.08 1.28 10.14
C LYS A 298 19.18 0.92 11.33
N LEU A 299 17.93 0.53 11.09
CA LEU A 299 17.00 0.13 12.14
C LEU A 299 17.25 -1.27 12.71
N GLY A 300 18.21 -2.02 12.16
CA GLY A 300 18.58 -3.35 12.66
C GLY A 300 17.86 -4.51 11.96
N PHE A 301 17.21 -4.30 10.81
CA PHE A 301 16.72 -5.42 10.01
C PHE A 301 17.90 -6.22 9.42
N GLY A 302 17.91 -7.53 9.66
CA GLY A 302 18.92 -8.45 9.14
C GLY A 302 18.69 -8.81 7.67
N SER A 303 19.70 -9.30 6.97
CA SER A 303 19.61 -9.72 5.56
C SER A 303 18.60 -10.87 5.32
N ASP A 304 18.31 -11.66 6.35
CA ASP A 304 17.29 -12.72 6.30
C ASP A 304 15.83 -12.21 6.33
N THR A 305 15.63 -10.89 6.47
CA THR A 305 14.31 -10.25 6.46
C THR A 305 13.64 -10.46 5.11
N THR A 306 12.38 -10.92 5.13
CA THR A 306 11.57 -11.06 3.91
C THR A 306 10.88 -9.74 3.61
N ILE A 307 11.01 -9.28 2.36
CA ILE A 307 10.48 -8.01 1.88
C ILE A 307 9.51 -8.27 0.74
N TYR A 308 8.35 -7.62 0.80
CA TYR A 308 7.39 -7.48 -0.29
C TYR A 308 7.46 -6.06 -0.84
N LEU A 309 7.63 -5.91 -2.15
CA LEU A 309 7.60 -4.62 -2.84
C LEU A 309 6.27 -4.44 -3.56
N THR A 310 5.70 -3.23 -3.51
CA THR A 310 4.54 -2.83 -4.35
C THR A 310 4.95 -2.60 -5.81
N GLN A 311 5.59 -3.61 -6.39
CA GLN A 311 6.14 -3.62 -7.74
C GLN A 311 5.62 -4.83 -8.52
N PRO A 312 5.12 -4.64 -9.76
CA PRO A 312 4.61 -5.73 -10.59
C PRO A 312 5.71 -6.77 -10.84
N ARG A 313 6.84 -6.29 -11.36
CA ARG A 313 7.97 -7.08 -11.83
C ARG A 313 9.28 -6.52 -11.27
N TRP A 314 10.34 -7.30 -11.44
CA TRP A 314 11.67 -6.90 -11.02
C TRP A 314 12.29 -5.88 -11.98
N GLU A 315 12.99 -4.89 -11.44
CA GLU A 315 13.74 -3.87 -12.18
C GLU A 315 15.16 -3.74 -11.62
N SER A 316 16.12 -3.35 -12.46
CA SER A 316 17.54 -3.24 -12.05
C SER A 316 17.77 -2.19 -10.96
N SER A 317 16.90 -1.17 -10.89
CA SER A 317 16.89 -0.15 -9.83
C SER A 317 16.68 -0.75 -8.43
N LEU A 318 16.11 -1.95 -8.34
CA LEU A 318 15.81 -2.66 -7.10
C LEU A 318 16.96 -3.58 -6.64
N ASN A 319 18.02 -3.76 -7.43
CA ASN A 319 19.09 -4.71 -7.15
C ASN A 319 19.71 -4.50 -5.77
N ILE A 320 19.94 -3.24 -5.38
CA ILE A 320 20.49 -2.89 -4.06
C ILE A 320 19.65 -3.41 -2.89
N LEU A 321 18.31 -3.44 -3.03
CA LEU A 321 17.42 -4.02 -2.01
C LEU A 321 17.63 -5.54 -1.92
N LYS A 322 17.80 -6.23 -3.05
CA LYS A 322 18.05 -7.68 -3.07
C LYS A 322 19.44 -8.04 -2.58
N ASP A 323 20.45 -7.22 -2.87
CA ASP A 323 21.81 -7.42 -2.38
C ASP A 323 21.87 -7.35 -0.85
N ILE A 324 21.13 -6.40 -0.26
CA ILE A 324 21.05 -6.22 1.19
C ILE A 324 20.07 -7.22 1.84
N PHE A 325 18.94 -7.48 1.18
CA PHE A 325 17.86 -8.37 1.62
C PHE A 325 17.50 -9.36 0.51
N PRO A 326 18.22 -10.50 0.39
CA PRO A 326 18.05 -11.45 -0.71
C PRO A 326 16.64 -12.03 -0.87
N LYS A 327 15.82 -11.98 0.18
CA LYS A 327 14.41 -12.41 0.19
C LYS A 327 13.46 -11.24 -0.10
N THR A 328 13.79 -10.45 -1.10
CA THR A 328 12.94 -9.37 -1.61
C THR A 328 12.14 -9.89 -2.80
N PHE A 329 10.83 -9.72 -2.74
CA PHE A 329 9.89 -10.27 -3.72
C PHE A 329 8.98 -9.17 -4.28
N THR A 330 8.78 -9.24 -5.60
CA THR A 330 7.75 -8.52 -6.35
C THR A 330 6.45 -9.32 -6.41
N LYS A 331 5.38 -8.70 -6.92
CA LYS A 331 4.10 -9.38 -7.16
C LYS A 331 4.26 -10.62 -8.04
N GLU A 332 4.99 -10.50 -9.14
CA GLU A 332 5.23 -11.60 -10.07
C GLU A 332 5.97 -12.78 -9.42
N GLU A 333 6.94 -12.52 -8.56
CA GLU A 333 7.72 -13.59 -7.91
C GLU A 333 6.89 -14.37 -6.88
N ILE A 334 5.99 -13.69 -6.15
CA ILE A 334 5.25 -14.33 -5.06
C ILE A 334 3.89 -14.91 -5.49
N MET A 335 3.29 -14.38 -6.56
CA MET A 335 1.98 -14.82 -7.07
C MET A 335 2.02 -16.26 -7.62
N PRO A 336 0.99 -17.10 -7.35
CA PRO A 336 0.85 -18.40 -8.01
C PRO A 336 0.83 -18.27 -9.53
N SER A 337 1.58 -19.14 -10.23
CA SER A 337 1.76 -19.07 -11.69
C SER A 337 0.44 -19.16 -12.46
N ASP A 338 -0.50 -19.97 -11.99
CA ASP A 338 -1.84 -20.15 -12.56
C ASP A 338 -2.76 -18.92 -12.39
N LYS A 339 -2.35 -17.95 -11.56
CA LYS A 339 -3.12 -16.73 -11.28
C LYS A 339 -2.59 -15.50 -12.03
N LYS A 340 -1.34 -15.53 -12.52
CA LYS A 340 -0.68 -14.35 -13.13
C LYS A 340 -1.44 -13.78 -14.32
N SER A 341 -1.95 -14.64 -15.21
CA SER A 341 -2.69 -14.20 -16.40
C SER A 341 -3.91 -13.33 -16.07
N LYS A 342 -4.61 -13.65 -14.97
CA LYS A 342 -5.78 -12.91 -14.53
C LYS A 342 -5.42 -11.67 -13.71
N TYR A 343 -4.38 -11.72 -12.88
CA TYR A 343 -4.17 -10.69 -11.85
C TYR A 343 -2.95 -9.79 -12.08
N LEU A 344 -2.08 -10.10 -13.05
CA LEU A 344 -0.89 -9.30 -13.42
C LEU A 344 -0.80 -8.98 -14.91
N GLU A 345 -1.31 -9.85 -15.78
CA GLU A 345 -1.15 -9.70 -17.23
C GLU A 345 -2.35 -9.01 -17.89
N LEU A 346 -3.46 -8.83 -17.17
CA LEU A 346 -4.57 -8.01 -17.62
C LEU A 346 -4.16 -6.53 -17.53
N GLU A 347 -3.77 -5.99 -18.68
CA GLU A 347 -3.57 -4.55 -18.83
C GLU A 347 -4.77 -3.79 -18.25
N ASN A 348 -4.46 -2.76 -17.47
CA ASN A 348 -5.42 -1.83 -16.89
C ASN A 348 -6.41 -2.41 -15.85
N SER A 349 -6.11 -3.58 -15.28
CA SER A 349 -6.88 -4.09 -14.13
C SER A 349 -6.46 -3.46 -12.81
N GLU A 350 -7.41 -3.17 -11.92
CA GLU A 350 -7.15 -2.64 -10.57
C GLU A 350 -6.65 -3.69 -9.58
N TYR A 351 -6.51 -4.94 -10.01
CA TYR A 351 -6.11 -6.06 -9.16
C TYR A 351 -4.76 -5.86 -8.49
N GLU A 352 -3.79 -5.30 -9.21
CA GLU A 352 -2.46 -5.04 -8.70
C GLU A 352 -2.47 -4.09 -7.50
N ASN A 353 -3.17 -2.96 -7.63
CA ASN A 353 -3.30 -1.97 -6.57
C ASN A 353 -4.04 -2.56 -5.36
N VAL A 354 -5.07 -3.38 -5.61
CA VAL A 354 -5.82 -4.10 -4.58
C VAL A 354 -4.91 -5.07 -3.81
N ILE A 355 -4.14 -5.88 -4.51
CA ILE A 355 -3.21 -6.83 -3.89
C ILE A 355 -2.20 -6.06 -3.02
N ASP A 356 -1.59 -5.01 -3.56
CA ASP A 356 -0.62 -4.17 -2.86
C ASP A 356 -1.21 -3.55 -1.58
N PHE A 357 -2.41 -3.00 -1.66
CA PHE A 357 -3.10 -2.37 -0.52
C PHE A 357 -3.38 -3.37 0.60
N TYR A 358 -3.88 -4.56 0.26
CA TYR A 358 -4.27 -5.56 1.25
C TYR A 358 -3.09 -6.34 1.83
N ILE A 359 -2.03 -6.61 1.06
CA ILE A 359 -0.78 -7.19 1.58
C ILE A 359 -0.10 -6.18 2.51
N SER A 360 0.03 -4.91 2.11
CA SER A 360 0.65 -3.85 2.93
C SER A 360 -0.12 -3.59 4.22
N SER A 361 -1.45 -3.74 4.19
CA SER A 361 -2.28 -3.60 5.39
C SER A 361 -2.13 -4.75 6.37
N ARG A 362 -1.70 -5.94 5.92
CA ARG A 362 -1.55 -7.15 6.74
C ARG A 362 -0.11 -7.52 7.09
N SER A 363 0.88 -6.84 6.51
CA SER A 363 2.29 -7.07 6.82
C SER A 363 2.63 -6.74 8.27
N ASP A 364 3.70 -7.31 8.80
CA ASP A 364 4.16 -7.01 10.16
C ASP A 364 4.71 -5.59 10.25
N VAL A 365 5.45 -5.17 9.22
CA VAL A 365 5.96 -3.80 9.08
C VAL A 365 5.52 -3.23 7.74
N PHE A 366 5.09 -1.97 7.74
CA PHE A 366 4.82 -1.22 6.52
C PHE A 366 5.75 0.00 6.42
N VAL A 367 6.37 0.19 5.26
CA VAL A 367 7.29 1.29 4.97
C VAL A 367 6.83 2.03 3.71
N PRO A 368 6.32 3.28 3.82
CA PRO A 368 6.00 4.07 2.66
C PRO A 368 7.24 4.80 2.12
N ALA A 369 7.58 4.62 0.84
CA ALA A 369 8.61 5.41 0.18
C ALA A 369 8.09 6.79 -0.27
N ILE A 370 6.76 6.98 -0.31
CA ILE A 370 6.12 8.22 -0.74
C ILE A 370 4.93 8.52 0.18
N PRO A 371 4.72 9.78 0.62
CA PRO A 371 3.49 10.17 1.27
C PRO A 371 2.33 10.21 0.25
N GLY A 372 1.11 9.96 0.73
CA GLY A 372 -0.09 10.05 -0.11
C GLY A 372 -1.27 9.26 0.46
N LEU A 373 -2.32 9.11 -0.35
CA LEU A 373 -3.53 8.39 0.05
C LEU A 373 -3.28 6.90 0.27
N PHE A 374 -2.41 6.26 -0.52
CA PHE A 374 -2.05 4.86 -0.31
C PHE A 374 -1.47 4.65 1.09
N TYR A 375 -0.47 5.47 1.45
CA TYR A 375 0.10 5.47 2.80
C TYR A 375 -0.97 5.72 3.86
N ALA A 376 -1.75 6.80 3.75
CA ALA A 376 -2.74 7.17 4.77
C ALA A 376 -3.82 6.08 4.96
N ASN A 377 -4.41 5.55 3.89
CA ASN A 377 -5.44 4.52 3.97
C ASN A 377 -4.88 3.18 4.46
N THR A 378 -3.65 2.82 4.06
CA THR A 378 -2.98 1.62 4.58
C THR A 378 -2.79 1.74 6.09
N VAL A 379 -2.37 2.90 6.60
CA VAL A 379 -2.30 3.15 8.05
C VAL A 379 -3.67 3.01 8.70
N GLY A 380 -4.73 3.57 8.12
CA GLY A 380 -6.09 3.43 8.64
C GLY A 380 -6.52 1.97 8.81
N LYS A 381 -6.26 1.13 7.80
CA LYS A 381 -6.57 -0.29 7.85
C LYS A 381 -5.71 -1.05 8.85
N ARG A 382 -4.42 -0.70 8.95
CA ARG A 382 -3.50 -1.26 9.95
C ARG A 382 -3.90 -0.92 11.38
N ILE A 383 -4.43 0.28 11.63
CA ILE A 383 -4.97 0.67 12.95
C ILE A 383 -6.11 -0.26 13.35
N ALA A 384 -7.06 -0.50 12.44
CA ALA A 384 -8.18 -1.43 12.67
C ALA A 384 -7.67 -2.83 13.03
N LEU A 385 -6.70 -3.34 12.26
CA LEU A 385 -6.11 -4.67 12.42
C LEU A 385 -5.14 -4.80 13.62
N GLY A 386 -4.90 -3.73 14.38
CA GLY A 386 -3.94 -3.76 15.49
C GLY A 386 -2.48 -3.92 15.03
N LYS A 387 -2.10 -3.36 13.87
CA LYS A 387 -0.76 -3.46 13.27
C LYS A 387 -0.02 -2.12 13.32
N PRO A 388 0.47 -1.68 14.49
CA PRO A 388 0.95 -0.31 14.70
C PRO A 388 2.29 -0.01 14.02
N GLN A 389 3.06 -1.02 13.63
CA GLN A 389 4.42 -0.82 13.12
C GLN A 389 4.40 -0.31 11.68
N VAL A 390 4.37 1.01 11.54
CA VAL A 390 4.51 1.74 10.28
C VAL A 390 5.71 2.66 10.40
N LEU A 391 6.77 2.38 9.63
CA LEU A 391 8.05 3.08 9.73
C LEU A 391 8.20 4.04 8.56
N VAL A 392 8.24 5.34 8.85
CA VAL A 392 8.37 6.39 7.82
C VAL A 392 9.85 6.78 7.74
N PRO A 393 10.49 6.65 6.57
CA PRO A 393 11.88 7.10 6.41
C PRO A 393 11.99 8.61 6.68
N ALA A 394 13.04 8.99 7.41
CA ALA A 394 13.43 10.36 7.68
C ALA A 394 14.90 10.40 8.13
N GLU A 395 15.58 11.52 7.95
CA GLU A 395 16.80 11.84 8.67
C GLU A 395 16.41 12.63 9.91
N ILE A 396 16.67 12.08 11.09
CA ILE A 396 16.31 12.68 12.37
C ILE A 396 17.63 13.03 13.07
N SER A 397 17.96 14.32 13.11
CA SER A 397 19.14 14.82 13.82
C SER A 397 19.06 14.47 15.31
N GLY A 398 20.09 13.80 15.83
CA GLY A 398 20.10 13.35 17.23
C GLY A 398 19.20 12.16 17.54
N SER A 399 18.63 11.47 16.54
CA SER A 399 17.90 10.22 16.78
C SER A 399 18.84 9.19 17.38
N SER A 400 18.31 8.43 18.33
CA SER A 400 18.98 7.26 18.90
C SER A 400 19.21 6.14 17.88
N GLY A 401 18.62 6.25 16.67
CA GLY A 401 18.55 5.18 15.68
C GLY A 401 17.49 4.14 16.02
N LEU A 402 16.69 4.36 17.07
CA LEU A 402 15.66 3.42 17.50
C LEU A 402 14.47 3.43 16.52
N PRO A 403 13.90 2.26 16.21
CA PRO A 403 12.69 2.14 15.38
C PRO A 403 11.51 3.01 15.83
N THR A 404 11.40 3.28 17.13
CA THR A 404 10.35 4.12 17.72
C THR A 404 10.37 5.56 17.23
N ASP A 405 11.55 6.09 16.88
CA ASP A 405 11.73 7.46 16.39
C ASP A 405 11.13 7.63 14.97
N TYR A 406 10.95 6.51 14.26
CA TYR A 406 10.47 6.44 12.88
C TYR A 406 9.01 5.99 12.75
N ILE A 407 8.32 5.78 13.88
CA ILE A 407 6.90 5.41 13.85
C ILE A 407 6.09 6.55 13.25
N SER A 408 5.26 6.20 12.26
CA SER A 408 4.34 7.09 11.58
C SER A 408 3.67 8.08 12.55
N PRO A 409 3.68 9.39 12.24
CA PRO A 409 2.96 10.38 13.03
C PRO A 409 1.47 10.10 13.20
N TYR A 410 0.87 9.34 12.28
CA TYR A 410 -0.51 8.88 12.40
C TYR A 410 -0.70 7.97 13.61
N ILE A 411 0.25 7.06 13.83
CA ILE A 411 0.25 6.08 14.93
C ILE A 411 0.76 6.73 16.22
N SER A 412 1.96 7.31 16.21
CA SER A 412 2.62 7.82 17.42
C SER A 412 1.83 8.95 18.10
N LYS A 413 1.17 9.81 17.32
CA LYS A 413 0.32 10.90 17.84
C LYS A 413 -1.16 10.54 17.92
N LYS A 414 -1.55 9.30 17.58
CA LYS A 414 -2.94 8.83 17.46
C LYS A 414 -3.86 9.86 16.78
N ASN A 415 -3.41 10.39 15.64
CA ASN A 415 -4.07 11.50 14.96
C ASN A 415 -4.71 11.12 13.62
N HIS A 416 -4.64 9.84 13.22
CA HIS A 416 -5.40 9.33 12.07
C HIS A 416 -6.90 9.26 12.37
N LEU A 417 -7.75 9.47 11.37
CA LEU A 417 -9.21 9.40 11.46
C LEU A 417 -9.72 8.04 11.98
N ALA A 418 -9.04 6.95 11.64
CA ALA A 418 -9.37 5.61 12.12
C ALA A 418 -9.46 5.53 13.66
N TYR A 419 -8.66 6.29 14.41
CA TYR A 419 -8.75 6.32 15.87
C TYR A 419 -10.06 6.92 16.42
N SER A 420 -10.81 7.63 15.58
CA SER A 420 -12.17 8.08 15.93
C SER A 420 -13.24 7.02 15.65
N CYS A 421 -12.89 5.99 14.87
CA CYS A 421 -13.81 4.92 14.47
C CYS A 421 -13.60 3.62 15.27
N PHE A 422 -12.42 3.42 15.86
CA PHE A 422 -12.03 2.17 16.51
C PHE A 422 -11.68 2.33 17.99
N CYS A 423 -12.18 1.37 18.80
CA CYS A 423 -12.13 1.25 20.25
C CYS A 423 -11.64 -0.18 20.58
#